data_AF-A0ABD3MWF9-F1
#
_entry.id   AF-A0ABD3MWF9-F1
#
_cell.length_a   1.000
_cell.length_b   1.000
_cell.length_c   1.000
_cell.angle_alpha   90.00
_cell.angle_beta   90.00
_cell.angle_gamma   90.00
#
_symmetry.space_group_name_H-M   'P 1'
#
loop_
_entity.id
_entity.type
_entity.pdbx_description
1 polymer ?
#
loop_
_entity_poly.entity_id
_entity_poly.type
_entity_poly.pdbx_seq_one_letter_code
_entity_poly.pdbx_strand_id
1 'polypeptide(L)'
;MTVDGSASSRRGHNYFCLHESRISHVIQPFHAYLLRKTTNYKCNEITIHNDPIINHTSAKINQDFDSHILQTEWNNYRASHLQRHNQRQSISLQHEAEMQQKMESFHNQASEVHNNLDEMIDAAKSKLVDLEVEMEYDVNRLMNKYQGSISDNTSDKQCLDVRAELAQCYNTLKDGGECHVFAQRLEKCVTQALMRSS
;
A
#
# COMPACT_ATOMS: atom_id res chain seq x y z
N MET A 1 -22.01 30.62 68.64
CA MET A 1 -21.92 29.23 69.12
C MET A 1 -20.45 28.87 69.20
N THR A 2 -19.95 28.70 70.43
CA THR A 2 -18.63 28.18 70.79
C THR A 2 -18.49 26.71 70.42
N VAL A 3 -17.32 26.27 69.92
CA VAL A 3 -16.56 25.11 70.46
C VAL A 3 -15.07 25.28 70.10
N ASP A 4 -14.21 25.04 71.09
CA ASP A 4 -12.75 24.92 71.10
C ASP A 4 -12.19 23.77 70.22
N GLY A 5 -10.86 23.73 70.02
CA GLY A 5 -10.17 22.46 69.73
C GLY A 5 -8.79 22.50 69.09
N SER A 6 -7.77 22.72 69.93
CA SER A 6 -6.49 21.99 69.96
C SER A 6 -5.48 22.07 68.80
N ALA A 7 -4.29 22.58 69.16
CA ALA A 7 -3.04 22.47 68.42
C ALA A 7 -2.56 21.00 68.33
N SER A 8 -2.01 20.64 67.17
CA SER A 8 -1.06 19.53 67.07
C SER A 8 0.10 19.91 66.17
N SER A 9 1.27 20.00 66.80
CA SER A 9 2.59 20.23 66.22
C SER A 9 3.02 19.01 65.42
N ARG A 10 3.24 19.17 64.10
CA ARG A 10 4.18 18.34 63.33
C ARG A 10 4.90 19.16 62.26
N ARG A 11 6.22 19.23 62.48
CA ARG A 11 7.34 19.54 61.58
C ARG A 11 6.98 19.71 60.10
N GLY A 12 7.33 20.88 59.59
CA GLY A 12 7.22 21.22 58.18
C GLY A 12 8.07 20.32 57.28
N HIS A 13 7.40 19.77 56.27
CA HIS A 13 8.01 19.42 55.00
C HIS A 13 7.47 20.40 53.97
N ASN A 14 8.26 21.43 53.67
CA ASN A 14 7.97 22.32 52.56
C ASN A 14 8.39 21.62 51.26
N TYR A 15 7.44 21.02 50.56
CA TYR A 15 7.59 20.70 49.14
C TYR A 15 7.30 21.98 48.35
N PHE A 16 8.35 22.69 47.95
CA PHE A 16 8.24 23.78 46.97
C PHE A 16 8.12 23.15 45.57
N CYS A 17 6.90 23.01 45.06
CA CYS A 17 6.64 22.76 43.65
C CYS A 17 6.47 24.10 42.94
N LEU A 18 7.55 24.61 42.33
CA LEU A 18 7.47 25.75 41.42
C LEU A 18 7.11 25.26 40.02
N HIS A 19 5.94 25.70 39.56
CA HIS A 19 5.42 25.54 38.23
C HIS A 19 6.01 26.66 37.36
N GLU A 20 6.95 26.36 36.46
CA GLU A 20 7.30 27.29 35.37
C GLU A 20 7.39 26.56 34.04
N SER A 21 6.27 26.62 33.33
CA SER A 21 6.08 26.11 31.98
C SER A 21 6.81 27.03 30.98
N ARG A 22 7.94 26.57 30.42
CA ARG A 22 8.38 26.81 29.02
C ARG A 22 9.77 26.26 28.64
N ILE A 23 10.43 25.48 29.49
CA ILE A 23 11.67 24.75 29.13
C ILE A 23 11.40 23.23 29.06
N SER A 24 10.26 22.83 28.48
CA SER A 24 9.73 21.47 28.64
C SER A 24 10.40 20.41 27.76
N HIS A 25 10.85 20.76 26.54
CA HIS A 25 11.32 19.73 25.59
C HIS A 25 12.75 19.21 25.82
N VAL A 26 13.57 19.90 26.61
CA VAL A 26 14.97 19.50 26.87
C VAL A 26 15.17 19.04 28.31
N ILE A 27 14.49 19.65 29.29
CA ILE A 27 14.68 19.32 30.70
C ILE A 27 13.95 18.03 31.11
N GLN A 28 12.74 17.78 30.58
CA GLN A 28 11.97 16.58 30.93
C GLN A 28 12.71 15.26 30.66
N PRO A 29 13.34 15.04 29.49
CA PRO A 29 14.03 13.77 29.23
C PRO A 29 15.37 13.64 29.98
N PHE A 30 16.03 14.75 30.34
CA PHE A 30 17.20 14.71 31.22
C PHE A 30 16.83 14.43 32.67
N HIS A 31 15.74 15.03 33.17
CA HIS A 31 15.20 14.73 34.49
C HIS A 31 14.79 13.25 34.60
N ALA A 32 14.12 12.70 33.57
CA ALA A 32 13.81 11.27 33.49
C ALA A 32 15.07 10.39 33.44
N TYR A 33 16.13 10.84 32.75
CA TYR A 33 17.42 10.15 32.72
C TYR A 33 18.09 10.10 34.10
N LEU A 34 18.14 11.24 34.81
CA LEU A 34 18.71 11.33 36.14
C LEU A 34 17.93 10.50 37.16
N LEU A 35 16.59 10.58 37.16
CA LEU A 35 15.72 9.78 38.04
C LEU A 35 15.96 8.28 37.86
N ARG A 36 16.21 7.80 36.64
CA ARG A 36 16.50 6.38 36.36
C ARG A 36 17.88 5.94 36.85
N LYS A 37 18.86 6.85 36.93
CA LYS A 37 20.19 6.57 37.47
C LYS A 37 20.19 6.58 39.01
N THR A 38 19.50 7.53 39.64
CA THR A 38 19.53 7.69 41.11
C THR A 38 18.77 6.59 41.84
N THR A 39 17.76 5.96 41.24
CA THR A 39 17.06 4.80 41.82
C THR A 39 17.92 3.53 41.98
N ASN A 40 19.14 3.52 41.43
CA ASN A 40 20.09 2.40 41.60
C ASN A 40 21.09 2.59 42.75
N TYR A 41 21.14 3.76 43.41
CA TYR A 41 22.02 3.97 44.56
C TYR A 41 21.22 3.75 45.86
N LYS A 42 21.50 2.63 46.55
CA LYS A 42 20.97 2.37 47.90
C LYS A 42 21.43 3.49 48.85
N CYS A 43 20.48 4.18 49.47
CA CYS A 43 20.75 5.13 50.54
C CYS A 43 21.27 4.36 51.77
N ASN A 44 22.55 4.54 52.11
CA ASN A 44 23.07 4.15 53.42
C ASN A 44 22.92 5.35 54.36
N GLU A 45 22.25 5.15 55.49
CA GLU A 45 22.20 6.12 56.58
C GLU A 45 23.58 6.27 57.21
N ILE A 46 24.13 7.49 57.19
CA ILE A 46 25.30 7.87 57.97
C ILE A 46 24.86 8.98 58.93
N THR A 47 24.92 8.69 60.22
CA THR A 47 24.67 9.67 61.29
C THR A 47 25.93 10.50 61.51
N ILE A 48 25.89 11.79 61.18
CA ILE A 48 27.02 12.72 61.37
C ILE A 48 26.74 13.63 62.58
N HIS A 49 27.69 13.67 63.52
CA HIS A 49 27.69 14.64 64.64
C HIS A 49 28.05 16.03 64.12
N ASN A 50 27.21 17.03 64.42
CA ASN A 50 27.27 18.39 63.86
C ASN A 50 28.16 19.34 64.68
N ASP A 51 29.26 19.84 64.09
CA ASP A 51 29.99 21.03 64.55
C ASP A 51 29.80 22.21 63.57
N PRO A 52 29.49 23.43 64.05
CA PRO A 52 28.94 24.51 63.21
C PRO A 52 29.94 25.21 62.28
N ILE A 53 31.26 25.14 62.53
CA ILE A 53 32.28 25.85 61.74
C ILE A 53 32.75 25.03 60.53
N ILE A 54 32.61 23.69 60.59
CA ILE A 54 32.99 22.76 59.50
C ILE A 54 31.90 22.74 58.40
N ASN A 55 30.68 23.18 58.72
CA ASN A 55 29.52 23.07 57.83
C ASN A 55 29.56 24.01 56.62
N HIS A 56 30.16 25.21 56.73
CA HIS A 56 30.14 26.18 55.62
C HIS A 56 31.12 25.82 54.49
N THR A 57 32.31 25.35 54.83
CA THR A 57 33.31 24.90 53.83
C THR A 57 32.94 23.55 53.23
N SER A 58 32.40 22.63 54.04
CA SER A 58 31.88 21.34 53.58
C SER A 58 30.69 21.53 52.62
N ALA A 59 29.75 22.43 52.94
CA ALA A 59 28.61 22.72 52.06
C ALA A 59 29.03 23.28 50.69
N LYS A 60 30.04 24.17 50.65
CA LYS A 60 30.55 24.73 49.39
C LYS A 60 31.27 23.68 48.54
N ILE A 61 32.09 22.83 49.16
CA ILE A 61 32.79 21.74 48.45
C ILE A 61 31.79 20.74 47.88
N ASN A 62 30.75 20.38 48.65
CA ASN A 62 29.69 19.48 48.19
C ASN A 62 28.89 20.11 47.02
N GLN A 63 28.59 21.41 47.09
CA GLN A 63 27.89 22.12 46.01
C GLN A 63 28.72 22.19 44.71
N ASP A 64 30.02 22.49 44.81
CA ASP A 64 30.91 22.52 43.65
C ASP A 64 31.07 21.11 43.05
N PHE A 65 31.20 20.08 43.88
CA PHE A 65 31.27 18.68 43.47
C PHE A 65 29.99 18.21 42.77
N ASP A 66 28.82 18.52 43.34
CA ASP A 66 27.52 18.21 42.76
C ASP A 66 27.31 18.95 41.43
N SER A 67 27.73 20.21 41.34
CA SER A 67 27.64 20.98 40.09
C SER A 67 28.49 20.37 38.97
N HIS A 68 29.70 19.89 39.30
CA HIS A 68 30.60 19.26 38.33
C HIS A 68 30.06 17.91 37.85
N ILE A 69 29.49 17.10 38.76
CA ILE A 69 28.84 15.84 38.41
C ILE A 69 27.64 16.09 37.50
N LEU A 70 26.77 17.04 37.85
CA LEU A 70 25.60 17.38 37.05
C LEU A 70 25.99 17.88 35.66
N GLN A 71 27.05 18.69 35.56
CA GLN A 71 27.55 19.18 34.28
C GLN A 71 28.14 18.05 33.42
N THR A 72 28.86 17.11 34.04
CA THR A 72 29.41 15.93 33.36
C THR A 72 28.30 15.03 32.82
N GLU A 73 27.30 14.72 33.66
CA GLU A 73 26.14 13.91 33.26
C GLU A 73 25.30 14.60 32.18
N TRP A 74 25.14 15.92 32.27
CA TRP A 74 24.48 16.72 31.24
C TRP A 74 25.22 16.65 29.90
N ASN A 75 26.54 16.82 29.91
CA ASN A 75 27.35 16.74 28.70
C ASN A 75 27.28 15.35 28.06
N ASN A 76 27.35 14.29 28.86
CA ASN A 76 27.20 12.91 28.40
C ASN A 76 25.83 12.65 27.80
N TYR A 77 24.77 13.09 28.48
CA TYR A 77 23.40 12.99 27.98
C TYR A 77 23.25 13.73 26.65
N ARG A 78 23.74 14.97 26.56
CA ARG A 78 23.67 15.80 25.36
C ARG A 78 24.39 15.15 24.18
N ALA A 79 25.61 14.65 24.40
CA ALA A 79 26.39 13.97 23.36
C ALA A 79 25.65 12.71 22.85
N SER A 80 25.19 11.85 23.76
CA SER A 80 24.42 10.64 23.41
C SER A 80 23.10 10.97 22.69
N HIS A 81 22.42 12.03 23.11
CA HIS A 81 21.16 12.44 22.49
C HIS A 81 21.39 12.95 21.06
N LEU A 82 22.41 13.79 20.86
CA LEU A 82 22.78 14.30 19.54
C LEU A 82 23.21 13.17 18.61
N GLN A 83 24.02 12.22 19.09
CA GLN A 83 24.42 11.04 18.32
C GLN A 83 23.21 10.23 17.87
N ARG A 84 22.27 9.93 18.78
CA ARG A 84 21.03 9.20 18.44
C ARG A 84 20.16 9.96 17.45
N HIS A 85 20.09 11.28 17.58
CA HIS A 85 19.37 12.12 16.63
C HIS A 85 19.98 12.02 15.24
N ASN A 86 21.29 12.21 15.12
CA ASN A 86 22.00 12.13 13.84
C ASN A 86 21.89 10.73 13.22
N GLN A 87 21.97 9.68 14.04
CA GLN A 87 21.78 8.30 13.57
C GLN A 87 20.38 8.09 12.99
N ARG A 88 19.32 8.57 13.67
CA ARG A 88 17.95 8.48 13.15
C ARG A 88 17.80 9.23 11.83
N GLN A 89 18.39 10.42 11.73
CA GLN A 89 18.36 11.21 10.51
C GLN A 89 19.07 10.49 9.35
N SER A 90 20.24 9.93 9.60
CA SER A 90 21.00 9.14 8.62
C SER A 90 20.21 7.93 8.13
N ILE A 91 19.60 7.16 9.05
CA ILE A 91 18.78 5.99 8.70
C ILE A 91 17.56 6.43 7.89
N SER A 92 16.91 7.53 8.27
CA SER A 92 15.74 8.06 7.54
C SER A 92 16.10 8.42 6.10
N LEU A 93 17.21 9.13 5.90
CA LEU A 93 17.68 9.53 4.57
C LEU A 93 18.06 8.32 3.72
N GLN A 94 18.72 7.32 4.31
CA GLN A 94 19.04 6.07 3.61
C GLN A 94 17.77 5.34 3.19
N HIS A 95 16.79 5.21 4.08
CA HIS A 95 15.53 4.54 3.78
C HIS A 95 14.73 5.28 2.69
N GLU A 96 14.73 6.61 2.71
CA GLU A 96 14.11 7.43 1.66
C GLU A 96 14.76 7.18 0.29
N ALA A 97 16.08 7.17 0.22
CA ALA A 97 16.81 6.87 -1.01
C ALA A 97 16.54 5.44 -1.52
N GLU A 98 16.54 4.44 -0.65
CA GLU A 98 16.22 3.05 -1.01
C GLU A 98 14.78 2.91 -1.53
N MET A 99 13.83 3.60 -0.90
CA MET A 99 12.43 3.62 -1.34
C MET A 99 12.27 4.28 -2.71
N GLN A 100 12.97 5.40 -2.94
CA GLN A 100 12.93 6.10 -4.21
C GLN A 100 13.48 5.24 -5.34
N GLN A 101 14.61 4.57 -5.12
CA GLN A 101 15.20 3.63 -6.09
C GLN A 101 14.25 2.45 -6.40
N LYS A 102 13.60 1.87 -5.39
CA LYS A 102 12.61 0.79 -5.60
C LYS A 102 11.40 1.28 -6.38
N MET A 103 10.90 2.48 -6.06
CA MET A 103 9.76 3.07 -6.76
C MET A 103 10.07 3.30 -8.25
N GLU A 104 11.25 3.82 -8.54
CA GLU A 104 11.72 4.00 -9.92
C GLU A 104 11.86 2.67 -10.66
N SER A 105 12.42 1.65 -10.00
CA SER A 105 12.51 0.30 -10.57
C SER A 105 11.14 -0.28 -10.91
N PHE A 106 10.14 -0.14 -10.02
CA PHE A 106 8.79 -0.61 -10.29
C PHE A 106 8.10 0.19 -11.40
N HIS A 107 8.33 1.50 -11.45
CA HIS A 107 7.79 2.34 -12.51
C HIS A 107 8.34 1.92 -13.88
N ASN A 108 9.65 1.68 -13.97
CA ASN A 108 10.29 1.22 -15.21
C ASN A 108 9.77 -0.15 -15.63
N GLN A 109 9.63 -1.10 -14.70
CA GLN A 109 9.09 -2.43 -14.98
C GLN A 109 7.62 -2.35 -15.46
N ALA A 110 6.81 -1.51 -14.82
CA ALA A 110 5.42 -1.31 -15.23
C ALA A 110 5.35 -0.68 -16.63
N SER A 111 6.19 0.32 -16.92
CA SER A 111 6.26 0.95 -18.23
C SER A 111 6.67 -0.05 -19.31
N GLU A 112 7.62 -0.94 -19.04
CA GLU A 112 8.04 -1.98 -20.00
C GLU A 112 6.89 -2.95 -20.31
N VAL A 113 6.17 -3.41 -19.28
CA VAL A 113 5.00 -4.28 -19.48
C VAL A 113 3.90 -3.57 -20.27
N HIS A 114 3.63 -2.29 -19.97
CA HIS A 114 2.63 -1.52 -20.70
C HIS A 114 3.01 -1.33 -22.17
N ASN A 115 4.27 -0.97 -22.46
CA ASN A 115 4.74 -0.83 -23.83
C ASN A 115 4.61 -2.16 -24.61
N ASN A 116 5.00 -3.27 -24.00
CA ASN A 116 4.86 -4.59 -24.63
C ASN A 116 3.38 -4.97 -24.87
N LEU A 117 2.48 -4.62 -23.94
CA LEU A 117 1.04 -4.82 -24.13
C LEU A 117 0.49 -3.96 -25.26
N ASP A 118 0.88 -2.70 -25.34
CA ASP A 118 0.46 -1.79 -26.42
C ASP A 118 0.94 -2.28 -27.79
N GLU A 119 2.19 -2.73 -27.90
CA GLU A 119 2.72 -3.35 -29.13
C GLU A 119 1.92 -4.60 -29.55
N MET A 120 1.56 -5.46 -28.60
CA MET A 120 0.75 -6.65 -28.89
C MET A 120 -0.68 -6.28 -29.31
N ILE A 121 -1.27 -5.27 -28.68
CA ILE A 121 -2.60 -4.75 -29.03
C ILE A 121 -2.58 -4.18 -30.45
N ASP A 122 -1.57 -3.39 -30.79
CA ASP A 122 -1.48 -2.78 -32.11
C ASP A 122 -1.18 -3.83 -33.19
N ALA A 123 -0.35 -4.83 -32.90
CA ALA A 123 -0.16 -5.98 -33.79
C ALA A 123 -1.46 -6.78 -34.01
N ALA A 124 -2.27 -6.99 -32.96
CA ALA A 124 -3.55 -7.67 -33.06
C ALA A 124 -4.57 -6.84 -33.87
N LYS A 125 -4.62 -5.52 -33.66
CA LYS A 125 -5.46 -4.62 -34.46
C LYS A 125 -5.07 -4.63 -35.93
N SER A 126 -3.77 -4.58 -36.24
CA SER A 126 -3.28 -4.66 -37.63
C SER A 126 -3.77 -5.93 -38.32
N LYS A 127 -3.61 -7.10 -37.66
CA LYS A 127 -4.09 -8.38 -38.20
C LYS A 127 -5.60 -8.41 -38.41
N LEU A 128 -6.35 -7.76 -37.53
CA LEU A 128 -7.81 -7.67 -37.64
C LEU A 128 -8.21 -6.84 -38.86
N VAL A 129 -7.54 -5.70 -39.09
CA VAL A 129 -7.76 -4.87 -40.29
C VAL A 129 -7.40 -5.64 -41.56
N ASP A 130 -6.27 -6.35 -41.57
CA ASP A 130 -5.87 -7.17 -42.73
C ASP A 130 -6.94 -8.25 -43.03
N LEU A 131 -7.45 -8.92 -41.98
CA LEU A 131 -8.50 -9.92 -42.11
C LEU A 131 -9.84 -9.31 -42.56
N GLU A 132 -10.19 -8.13 -42.06
CA GLU A 132 -11.42 -7.43 -42.45
C GLU A 132 -11.40 -7.09 -43.94
N VAL A 133 -10.28 -6.59 -44.45
CA VAL A 133 -10.09 -6.29 -45.88
C VAL A 133 -10.13 -7.56 -46.73
N GLU A 134 -9.46 -8.64 -46.29
CA GLU A 134 -9.50 -9.94 -46.99
C GLU A 134 -10.92 -10.50 -47.06
N MET A 135 -11.65 -10.46 -45.94
CA MET A 135 -13.00 -10.97 -45.85
C MET A 135 -13.99 -10.12 -46.65
N GLU A 136 -13.85 -8.78 -46.63
CA GLU A 136 -14.64 -7.88 -47.47
C GLU A 136 -14.40 -8.16 -48.96
N TYR A 137 -13.14 -8.36 -49.37
CA TYR A 137 -12.80 -8.72 -50.74
C TYR A 137 -13.45 -10.04 -51.15
N ASP A 138 -13.35 -11.08 -50.31
CA ASP A 138 -13.93 -12.39 -50.61
C ASP A 138 -15.47 -12.36 -50.65
N VAL A 139 -16.11 -11.63 -49.74
CA VAL A 139 -17.56 -11.42 -49.76
C VAL A 139 -17.98 -10.70 -51.04
N ASN A 140 -17.28 -9.62 -51.42
CA ASN A 140 -17.58 -8.89 -52.65
C ASN A 140 -17.36 -9.76 -53.89
N ARG A 141 -16.29 -10.54 -53.93
CA ARG A 141 -16.01 -11.50 -55.01
C ARG A 141 -17.09 -12.57 -55.13
N LEU A 142 -17.52 -13.16 -54.01
CA LEU A 142 -18.60 -14.13 -53.99
C LEU A 142 -19.92 -13.50 -54.42
N MET A 143 -20.26 -12.33 -53.88
CA MET A 143 -21.45 -11.57 -54.26
C MET A 143 -21.45 -11.32 -55.77
N ASN A 144 -20.38 -10.79 -56.35
CA ASN A 144 -20.26 -10.58 -57.79
C ASN A 144 -20.39 -11.87 -58.62
N LYS A 145 -19.83 -13.00 -58.14
CA LYS A 145 -19.94 -14.30 -58.82
C LYS A 145 -21.39 -14.81 -58.85
N TYR A 146 -22.16 -14.58 -57.78
CA TYR A 146 -23.53 -15.08 -57.67
C TYR A 146 -24.59 -14.07 -58.12
N GLN A 147 -24.28 -12.78 -58.20
CA GLN A 147 -25.21 -11.71 -58.56
C GLN A 147 -25.68 -11.75 -60.03
N GLY A 148 -25.07 -12.58 -60.88
CA GLY A 148 -25.56 -12.92 -62.23
C GLY A 148 -25.96 -14.38 -62.43
N SER A 149 -25.77 -15.26 -61.44
CA SER A 149 -26.05 -16.70 -61.54
C SER A 149 -27.41 -17.08 -60.95
N ILE A 150 -28.23 -16.12 -60.50
CA ILE A 150 -29.65 -16.34 -60.19
C ILE A 150 -30.45 -16.35 -61.51
N SER A 151 -30.02 -17.18 -62.45
CA SER A 151 -30.86 -17.60 -63.57
C SER A 151 -31.62 -18.83 -63.09
N ASP A 152 -32.86 -18.61 -62.66
CA ASP A 152 -34.02 -19.53 -62.62
C ASP A 152 -33.81 -21.05 -62.83
N ASN A 153 -32.85 -21.66 -62.13
CA ASN A 153 -32.80 -23.12 -61.99
C ASN A 153 -33.54 -23.46 -60.69
N THR A 154 -34.86 -23.45 -60.79
CA THR A 154 -35.82 -23.87 -59.76
C THR A 154 -35.78 -25.38 -59.43
N SER A 155 -34.71 -26.11 -59.77
CA SER A 155 -34.67 -27.57 -59.60
C SER A 155 -34.17 -28.07 -58.25
N ASP A 156 -33.41 -27.29 -57.46
CA ASP A 156 -32.79 -27.80 -56.22
C ASP A 156 -33.12 -26.96 -54.97
N LYS A 157 -34.40 -26.70 -54.73
CA LYS A 157 -34.88 -26.03 -53.51
C LYS A 157 -35.10 -26.97 -52.32
N GLN A 158 -34.65 -28.23 -52.38
CA GLN A 158 -35.07 -29.28 -51.43
C GLN A 158 -34.75 -29.00 -49.96
N CYS A 159 -33.76 -28.16 -49.65
CA CYS A 159 -33.32 -27.88 -48.28
C CYS A 159 -33.28 -26.38 -47.90
N LEU A 160 -33.83 -25.50 -48.74
CA LEU A 160 -33.78 -24.06 -48.48
C LEU A 160 -34.63 -23.66 -47.27
N ASP A 161 -35.80 -24.28 -47.10
CA ASP A 161 -36.69 -23.97 -45.97
C ASP A 161 -36.05 -24.36 -44.63
N VAL A 162 -35.42 -25.54 -44.56
CA VAL A 162 -34.70 -26.00 -43.36
C VAL A 162 -33.49 -25.11 -43.07
N ARG A 163 -32.82 -24.61 -44.11
CA ARG A 163 -31.72 -23.63 -43.97
C ARG A 163 -32.22 -22.29 -43.44
N ALA A 164 -33.39 -21.84 -43.88
CA ALA A 164 -34.00 -20.60 -43.39
C ALA A 164 -34.42 -20.71 -41.91
N GLU A 165 -35.00 -21.85 -41.50
CA GLU A 165 -35.35 -22.12 -40.10
C GLU A 165 -34.12 -22.14 -39.18
N LEU A 166 -33.02 -22.76 -39.62
CA LEU A 166 -31.76 -22.76 -38.88
C LEU A 166 -31.16 -21.36 -38.73
N ALA A 167 -31.15 -20.58 -39.83
CA ALA A 167 -30.67 -19.21 -39.81
C ALA A 167 -31.53 -18.32 -38.90
N GLN A 168 -32.84 -18.51 -38.91
CA GLN A 168 -33.75 -17.80 -38.00
C GLN A 168 -33.46 -18.17 -36.54
N CYS A 169 -33.20 -19.44 -36.24
CA CYS A 169 -32.84 -19.89 -34.89
C CYS A 169 -31.56 -19.23 -34.37
N TYR A 170 -30.48 -19.20 -35.16
CA TYR A 170 -29.23 -18.55 -34.75
C TYR A 170 -29.35 -17.02 -34.61
N ASN A 171 -30.26 -16.40 -35.36
CA ASN A 171 -30.50 -14.96 -35.26
C ASN A 171 -31.38 -14.58 -34.06
N THR A 172 -32.24 -15.48 -33.57
CA THR A 172 -33.13 -15.20 -32.43
C THR A 172 -32.56 -15.70 -31.10
N LEU A 173 -31.79 -16.78 -31.08
CA LEU A 173 -31.23 -17.39 -29.88
C LEU A 173 -29.69 -17.24 -29.87
N LYS A 174 -29.16 -16.63 -28.81
CA LYS A 174 -27.71 -16.43 -28.64
C LYS A 174 -26.94 -17.70 -28.28
N ASP A 175 -27.62 -18.72 -27.75
CA ASP A 175 -27.02 -19.99 -27.36
C ASP A 175 -27.25 -21.06 -28.44
N GLY A 176 -26.18 -21.45 -29.12
CA GLY A 176 -26.23 -22.37 -30.26
C GLY A 176 -26.67 -23.81 -29.95
N GLY A 177 -26.86 -24.15 -28.67
CA GLY A 177 -27.28 -25.49 -28.23
C GLY A 177 -28.72 -25.85 -28.63
N GLU A 178 -29.63 -24.89 -28.62
CA GLU A 178 -31.06 -25.13 -28.95
C GLU A 178 -31.30 -25.25 -30.46
N CYS A 179 -30.42 -24.66 -31.27
CA CYS A 179 -30.48 -24.73 -32.74
C CYS A 179 -29.94 -26.04 -33.31
N HIS A 180 -29.38 -26.93 -32.47
CA HIS A 180 -28.80 -28.20 -32.90
C HIS A 180 -29.82 -29.11 -33.62
N VAL A 181 -31.09 -29.07 -33.23
CA VAL A 181 -32.17 -29.85 -33.88
C VAL A 181 -32.36 -29.42 -35.34
N PHE A 182 -32.29 -28.12 -35.61
CA PHE A 182 -32.39 -27.58 -36.98
C PHE A 182 -31.13 -27.90 -37.80
N ALA A 183 -29.95 -27.93 -37.16
CA ALA A 183 -28.70 -28.32 -37.80
C ALA A 183 -28.73 -29.79 -38.25
N GLN A 184 -29.20 -30.70 -37.39
CA GLN A 184 -29.39 -32.12 -37.74
C GLN A 184 -30.44 -32.32 -38.84
N ARG A 185 -31.52 -31.52 -38.85
CA ARG A 185 -32.51 -31.57 -39.93
C ARG A 185 -31.93 -31.12 -41.27
N LEU A 186 -31.12 -30.07 -41.26
CA LEU A 186 -30.44 -29.60 -42.47
C LEU A 186 -29.46 -30.65 -43.00
N GLU A 187 -28.66 -31.25 -42.12
CA GLU A 187 -27.72 -32.32 -42.46
C GLU A 187 -28.43 -33.52 -43.10
N LYS A 188 -29.54 -33.98 -42.51
CA LYS A 188 -30.36 -35.06 -43.09
C LYS A 188 -30.94 -34.68 -44.45
N CYS A 189 -31.44 -33.45 -44.60
CA CYS A 189 -31.99 -32.98 -45.86
C CYS A 189 -30.92 -32.96 -46.96
N VAL A 190 -29.76 -32.36 -46.68
CA VAL A 190 -28.64 -32.27 -47.64
C VAL A 190 -28.13 -33.66 -48.00
N THR A 191 -27.99 -34.56 -47.02
CA THR A 191 -27.54 -35.94 -47.27
C THR A 191 -28.52 -36.69 -48.17
N GLN A 192 -29.83 -36.54 -47.94
CA GLN A 192 -30.85 -37.17 -48.78
C GLN A 192 -30.93 -36.56 -50.18
N ALA A 193 -30.75 -35.25 -50.32
CA ALA A 193 -30.70 -34.57 -51.60
C ALA A 193 -29.49 -35.05 -52.42
N LEU A 194 -28.31 -35.14 -51.80
CA LEU A 194 -27.09 -35.65 -52.42
C LEU A 194 -27.23 -37.10 -52.87
N MET A 195 -27.85 -37.96 -52.06
CA MET A 195 -28.11 -39.37 -52.41
C MET A 195 -29.16 -39.55 -53.53
N ARG A 196 -30.06 -38.58 -53.73
CA ARG A 196 -31.05 -38.60 -54.81
C ARG A 196 -30.51 -38.02 -56.12
N SER A 197 -29.45 -37.22 -56.05
CA SER A 197 -28.78 -36.61 -57.20
C SER A 197 -27.66 -37.47 -57.82
N SER A 198 -27.29 -38.60 -57.20
CA SER A 198 -26.37 -39.61 -57.75
C SER A 198 -27.13 -40.74 -58.45
#